data_AF-A0ABD2I102-F1
#
_entry.id   AF-A0ABD2I102-F1
#
_cell.length_a   1.000
_cell.length_b   1.000
_cell.length_c   1.000
_cell.angle_alpha   90.00
_cell.angle_beta   90.00
_cell.angle_gamma   90.00
#
_symmetry.space_group_name_H-M   'P 1'
#
loop_
_entity.id
_entity.type
_entity.pdbx_description
1 polymer ?
#
loop_
_entity_poly.entity_id
_entity_poly.type
_entity_poly.pdbx_seq_one_letter_code
_entity_poly.pdbx_strand_id
1 'polypeptide(L)'
;MSNLTIVYIGFPGDIFMRVLQMVTIPLMVTSVITGLILVLLVKPGVGQNDPMRGLDEDDDGALSTLEALMDLFRNMVPINLVQATFLQYKTRKVRFEVAEIDEETGLETIRTEVRLIGENIEGLNTLGLIILSGICGVALRSQGESAKLAVDLFISAKKSLKHLVVLAIRYNI
;
A
#
# COMPACT_ATOMS: atom_id res chain seq x y z
N MET A 1 25.11 9.68 -41.53
CA MET A 1 24.47 10.91 -41.01
C MET A 1 25.26 11.36 -39.78
N SER A 2 25.58 12.64 -39.64
CA SER A 2 26.44 13.14 -38.56
C SER A 2 25.71 13.09 -37.21
N ASN A 3 26.45 12.78 -36.13
CA ASN A 3 25.92 12.73 -34.76
C ASN A 3 25.20 14.03 -34.34
N LEU A 4 25.60 15.17 -34.91
CA LEU A 4 25.00 16.48 -34.65
C LEU A 4 23.52 16.54 -35.09
N THR A 5 23.17 15.96 -36.24
CA THR A 5 21.79 15.95 -36.74
C THR A 5 20.87 15.10 -35.87
N ILE A 6 21.39 14.00 -35.32
CA ILE A 6 20.65 13.12 -34.39
C ILE A 6 20.37 13.87 -33.07
N VAL A 7 21.37 14.59 -32.54
CA VAL A 7 21.23 15.39 -31.32
C VAL A 7 20.22 16.53 -31.50
N TYR A 8 20.30 17.28 -32.60
CA TYR A 8 19.37 18.40 -32.86
C TYR A 8 17.92 17.94 -33.05
N ILE A 9 17.68 16.75 -33.59
CA ILE A 9 16.34 16.18 -33.77
C ILE A 9 15.78 15.61 -32.45
N GLY A 10 16.62 15.03 -31.58
CA GLY A 10 16.19 14.46 -30.29
C GLY A 10 16.00 15.50 -29.17
N PHE A 11 16.71 16.63 -29.24
CA PHE A 11 16.68 17.71 -28.25
C PHE A 11 15.27 18.17 -27.81
N PRO A 12 14.30 18.44 -28.70
CA PRO A 12 12.96 18.86 -28.27
C PRO A 12 12.20 17.78 -27.50
N GLY A 13 12.40 16.50 -27.83
CA GLY A 13 11.73 15.37 -27.16
C GLY A 13 12.22 15.16 -25.73
N ASP A 14 13.53 15.27 -25.52
CA ASP A 14 14.13 15.13 -24.19
C ASP A 14 13.71 16.27 -23.25
N ILE A 15 13.65 17.50 -23.76
CA ILE A 15 13.13 18.65 -22.99
C ILE A 15 11.66 18.42 -22.64
N PHE A 16 10.84 18.01 -23.61
CA PHE A 16 9.42 17.77 -23.40
C PHE A 16 9.16 16.71 -22.32
N MET A 17 9.86 15.57 -22.38
CA MET A 17 9.72 14.51 -21.37
C MET A 17 10.17 14.97 -19.99
N ARG A 18 11.25 15.75 -19.88
CA ARG A 18 11.70 16.33 -18.60
C ARG A 18 10.70 17.32 -18.03
N VAL A 19 10.13 18.19 -18.87
CA VAL A 19 9.10 19.16 -18.46
C VAL A 19 7.84 18.42 -17.97
N LEU A 20 7.39 17.39 -18.70
CA LEU A 20 6.26 16.57 -18.27
C LEU A 20 6.53 15.89 -16.92
N GLN A 21 7.68 15.25 -16.76
CA GLN A 21 8.03 14.59 -15.49
C GLN A 21 8.10 15.60 -14.33
N MET A 22 8.69 16.77 -14.57
CA MET A 22 8.80 17.84 -13.58
C MET A 22 7.44 18.41 -13.17
N VAL A 23 6.45 18.46 -14.08
CA VAL A 23 5.12 19.01 -13.80
C VAL A 23 4.15 17.94 -13.26
N THR A 24 4.14 16.73 -13.83
CA THR A 24 3.17 15.68 -13.46
C THR A 24 3.37 15.18 -12.04
N ILE A 25 4.60 14.91 -11.60
CA ILE A 25 4.87 14.37 -10.25
C ILE A 25 4.34 15.30 -9.14
N PRO A 26 4.71 16.60 -9.08
CA PRO A 26 4.22 17.48 -8.02
C PRO A 26 2.72 17.76 -8.11
N LEU A 27 2.14 17.81 -9.32
CA LEU A 27 0.69 17.98 -9.47
C LEU A 27 -0.09 16.78 -8.91
N MET A 28 0.35 15.56 -9.18
CA MET A 28 -0.27 14.35 -8.64
C MET A 28 -0.18 14.32 -7.10
N VAL A 29 1.01 14.63 -6.56
CA VAL A 29 1.22 14.62 -5.10
C VAL A 29 0.37 15.69 -4.41
N THR A 30 0.41 16.94 -4.88
CA THR A 30 -0.39 18.02 -4.28
C THR A 30 -1.89 17.79 -4.43
N SER A 31 -2.33 17.23 -5.56
CA SER A 31 -3.75 16.87 -5.78
C SER A 31 -4.23 15.80 -4.79
N VAL A 32 -3.48 14.71 -4.61
CA VAL A 32 -3.84 13.64 -3.66
C VAL A 32 -3.88 14.16 -2.23
N ILE A 33 -2.87 14.93 -1.81
CA ILE A 33 -2.81 15.50 -0.45
C ILE A 33 -3.99 16.44 -0.21
N THR A 34 -4.26 17.36 -1.14
CA THR A 34 -5.37 18.31 -1.02
C THR A 34 -6.71 17.59 -0.97
N GLY A 35 -6.90 16.55 -1.80
CA GLY A 35 -8.10 15.72 -1.77
C GLY A 35 -8.29 15.00 -0.43
N LEU A 36 -7.22 14.42 0.12
CA LEU A 36 -7.26 13.75 1.42
C LEU A 36 -7.61 14.72 2.55
N ILE A 37 -6.99 15.90 2.58
CA ILE A 37 -7.29 16.95 3.57
C ILE A 37 -8.76 17.34 3.50
N LEU A 38 -9.29 17.58 2.30
CA LEU A 38 -10.68 17.98 2.11
C LEU A 38 -11.65 16.91 2.63
N VAL A 39 -11.41 15.64 2.33
CA VAL A 39 -12.24 14.53 2.83
C VAL A 39 -12.19 14.43 4.35
N LEU A 40 -11.01 14.61 4.96
CA LEU A 40 -10.86 14.58 6.42
C LEU A 40 -11.47 15.78 7.13
N LEU A 41 -11.56 16.93 6.47
CA LEU A 41 -12.22 18.15 6.98
C LEU A 41 -13.75 18.05 6.88
N VAL A 42 -14.25 17.66 5.70
CA VAL A 42 -15.70 17.58 5.45
C VAL A 42 -16.32 16.36 6.14
N LYS A 43 -15.54 15.30 6.39
CA LYS A 43 -15.97 14.01 6.97
C LYS A 43 -17.32 13.52 6.41
N PRO A 44 -17.48 13.42 5.09
CA PRO A 44 -18.73 12.98 4.50
C PRO A 44 -19.03 11.53 4.95
N GLY A 45 -20.28 11.26 5.32
CA GLY A 45 -20.73 9.94 5.77
C GLY A 45 -20.74 9.72 7.29
N VAL A 46 -20.32 10.70 8.10
CA VAL A 46 -20.51 10.68 9.56
C VAL A 46 -21.84 11.36 9.92
N GLY A 47 -22.80 10.60 10.44
CA GLY A 47 -24.05 11.15 10.97
C GLY A 47 -23.80 11.94 12.26
N GLN A 48 -24.42 13.12 12.41
CA GLN A 48 -24.29 13.99 13.59
C GLN A 48 -24.94 13.45 14.87
N ASN A 49 -25.54 12.26 14.86
CA ASN A 49 -26.41 11.77 15.95
C ASN A 49 -25.82 10.58 16.72
N ASP A 50 -24.51 10.44 16.82
CA ASP A 50 -23.89 9.42 17.66
C ASP A 50 -23.37 10.02 18.97
N PRO A 51 -24.18 10.04 20.06
CA PRO A 51 -23.82 10.65 21.34
C PRO A 51 -22.71 9.90 22.09
N MET A 52 -22.14 8.84 21.53
CA MET A 52 -21.19 7.95 22.19
C MET A 52 -19.76 7.99 21.62
N ARG A 53 -19.40 9.06 20.89
CA ARG A 53 -18.07 9.24 20.25
C ARG A 53 -16.95 9.76 21.19
N GLY A 54 -17.07 9.58 22.50
CA GLY A 54 -16.21 10.28 23.47
C GLY A 54 -15.48 9.43 24.51
N LEU A 55 -15.53 8.09 24.49
CA LEU A 55 -15.01 7.27 25.60
C LEU A 55 -13.98 6.18 25.22
N ASP A 56 -13.59 6.06 23.95
CA ASP A 56 -12.61 5.03 23.51
C ASP A 56 -11.33 5.65 22.91
N GLU A 57 -10.90 6.83 23.38
CA GLU A 57 -9.55 7.31 23.08
C GLU A 57 -8.56 6.64 24.06
N ASP A 58 -8.19 5.38 23.76
CA ASP A 58 -6.94 4.81 24.28
C ASP A 58 -5.80 5.71 23.75
N ASP A 59 -5.28 6.55 24.65
CA ASP A 59 -4.20 7.53 24.45
C ASP A 59 -2.86 6.83 24.17
N ASP A 60 -2.75 6.22 22.99
CA ASP A 60 -1.57 5.48 22.54
C ASP A 60 -1.29 5.74 21.04
N GLY A 61 -1.70 6.93 20.58
CA GLY A 61 -1.83 7.27 19.16
C GLY A 61 -0.52 7.30 18.38
N ALA A 62 0.60 7.65 19.02
CA ALA A 62 1.92 7.66 18.37
C ALA A 62 2.47 6.24 18.16
N LEU A 63 2.34 5.36 19.17
CA LEU A 63 2.71 3.94 19.07
C LEU A 63 1.85 3.22 18.04
N SER A 64 0.55 3.51 18.00
CA SER A 64 -0.38 3.00 16.98
C SER A 64 -0.01 3.43 15.56
N THR A 65 0.40 4.68 15.35
CA THR A 65 0.81 5.18 14.03
C THR A 65 2.12 4.52 13.57
N LEU A 66 3.07 4.32 14.48
CA LEU A 66 4.33 3.62 14.18
C LEU A 66 4.09 2.15 13.87
N GLU A 67 3.21 1.47 14.61
CA GLU A 67 2.79 0.10 14.32
C GLU A 67 2.18 0.00 12.92
N ALA A 68 1.27 0.92 12.56
CA ALA A 68 0.69 0.97 11.22
C ALA A 68 1.76 1.22 10.13
N LEU A 69 2.74 2.08 10.39
CA LEU A 69 3.88 2.30 9.49
C LEU A 69 4.75 1.04 9.36
N MET A 70 5.01 0.34 10.47
CA MET A 70 5.78 -0.90 10.47
C MET A 70 5.05 -2.01 9.70
N ASP A 71 3.73 -2.12 9.86
CA ASP A 71 2.89 -3.03 9.07
C ASP A 71 2.95 -2.68 7.58
N LEU A 72 2.94 -1.39 7.23
CA LEU A 72 3.11 -0.92 5.85
C LEU A 72 4.44 -1.39 5.25
N PHE A 73 5.55 -1.22 5.97
CA PHE A 73 6.88 -1.67 5.54
C PHE A 73 6.97 -3.19 5.41
N ARG A 74 6.38 -3.96 6.33
CA ARG A 74 6.33 -5.42 6.24
C ARG A 74 5.52 -5.89 5.04
N ASN A 75 4.43 -5.20 4.72
CA ASN A 75 3.63 -5.49 3.54
C ASN A 75 4.31 -5.08 2.22
N MET A 76 5.29 -4.16 2.25
CA MET A 76 6.06 -3.74 1.06
C MET A 76 6.94 -4.83 0.46
N VAL A 77 7.50 -5.71 1.29
CA VAL A 77 8.34 -6.82 0.83
C VAL A 77 7.77 -8.11 1.40
N PRO A 78 6.77 -8.72 0.75
CA PRO A 78 6.17 -9.95 1.25
C PRO A 78 7.20 -11.09 1.19
N ILE A 79 7.37 -11.78 2.32
CA ILE A 79 8.26 -12.95 2.41
C ILE A 79 7.82 -14.09 1.47
N ASN A 80 6.53 -14.19 1.20
CA ASN A 80 5.91 -15.24 0.40
C ASN A 80 4.96 -14.61 -0.63
N LEU A 81 5.24 -14.81 -1.92
CA LEU A 81 4.43 -14.24 -3.00
C LEU A 81 3.03 -14.86 -3.08
N VAL A 82 2.94 -16.20 -2.98
CA VAL A 82 1.66 -16.91 -3.02
C VAL A 82 0.80 -16.56 -1.80
N GLN A 83 1.43 -16.32 -0.65
CA GLN A 83 0.71 -15.88 0.53
C GLN A 83 0.15 -14.46 0.34
N ALA A 84 0.93 -13.56 -0.25
CA ALA A 84 0.54 -12.17 -0.50
C ALA A 84 -0.67 -12.02 -1.43
N THR A 85 -1.01 -13.02 -2.25
CA THR A 85 -2.21 -13.00 -3.09
C THR A 85 -3.51 -13.21 -2.30
N PHE A 86 -3.42 -13.73 -1.07
CA PHE A 86 -4.60 -14.05 -0.25
C PHE A 86 -4.55 -13.47 1.16
N LEU A 87 -3.36 -13.12 1.68
CA LEU A 87 -3.16 -12.64 3.04
C LEU A 87 -2.30 -11.37 3.09
N GLN A 88 -2.56 -10.53 4.09
CA GLN A 88 -1.78 -9.34 4.43
C GLN A 88 -1.34 -9.36 5.90
N TYR A 89 -0.19 -8.78 6.21
CA TYR A 89 0.35 -8.73 7.57
C TYR A 89 -0.27 -7.56 8.36
N LYS A 90 -0.76 -7.82 9.57
CA LYS A 90 -1.24 -6.78 10.49
C LYS A 90 -0.82 -7.11 11.92
N THR A 91 -0.39 -6.10 12.66
CA THR A 91 -0.09 -6.21 14.08
C THR A 91 -1.36 -5.94 14.89
N ARG A 92 -1.68 -6.84 15.83
CA ARG A 92 -2.82 -6.71 16.75
C ARG A 92 -2.32 -6.58 18.19
N LYS A 93 -2.81 -5.58 18.92
CA LYS A 93 -2.66 -5.48 20.38
C LYS A 93 -3.59 -6.48 21.04
N VAL A 94 -3.03 -7.48 21.73
CA VAL A 94 -3.79 -8.42 22.54
C VAL A 94 -3.47 -8.13 24.00
N ARG A 95 -4.52 -7.89 24.79
CA ARG A 95 -4.43 -7.67 26.23
C ARG A 95 -4.49 -9.05 26.91
N PHE A 96 -3.43 -9.40 27.64
CA PHE A 96 -3.39 -10.58 28.48
C PHE A 96 -3.61 -10.14 29.92
N GLU A 97 -4.56 -10.76 30.58
CA GLU A 97 -4.75 -10.62 32.03
C GLU A 97 -3.82 -11.63 32.71
N VAL A 98 -2.76 -11.13 33.33
CA VAL A 98 -1.84 -11.96 34.12
C VAL A 98 -2.17 -11.71 35.58
N ALA A 99 -2.58 -12.77 36.29
CA ALA A 99 -2.77 -12.73 37.72
C ALA A 99 -1.40 -12.73 38.40
N GLU A 100 -1.00 -11.60 39.00
CA GLU A 100 0.10 -11.57 39.96
C GLU A 100 -0.48 -11.89 41.34
N ILE A 101 0.08 -12.90 42.00
CA ILE A 101 -0.20 -13.18 43.41
C ILE A 101 0.79 -12.36 44.21
N ASP A 102 0.29 -11.42 45.00
CA ASP A 102 1.13 -10.69 45.95
C ASP A 102 1.60 -11.65 47.06
N GLU A 103 2.91 -11.94 47.11
CA GLU A 103 3.50 -12.91 48.04
C GLU A 103 3.33 -12.51 49.52
N GLU A 104 3.14 -11.21 49.82
CA GLU A 104 2.97 -10.70 51.18
C GLU A 104 1.51 -10.69 51.66
N THR A 105 0.55 -10.43 50.76
CA THR A 105 -0.87 -10.25 51.12
C THR A 105 -1.78 -11.37 50.64
N GLY A 106 -1.30 -12.25 49.76
CA GLY A 106 -2.09 -13.30 49.11
C GLY A 106 -3.19 -12.77 48.20
N LEU A 107 -3.20 -11.47 47.92
CA LEU A 107 -4.20 -10.83 47.08
C LEU A 107 -3.84 -11.01 45.60
N GLU A 108 -4.78 -11.50 44.80
CA GLU A 108 -4.63 -11.55 43.34
C GLU A 108 -4.83 -10.14 42.78
N THR A 109 -3.77 -9.59 42.17
CA THR A 109 -3.87 -8.35 41.40
C THR A 109 -3.83 -8.71 39.92
N ILE A 110 -4.91 -8.41 39.18
CA ILE A 110 -4.98 -8.63 37.73
C ILE A 110 -4.20 -7.49 37.06
N ARG A 111 -3.01 -7.78 36.54
CA ARG A 111 -2.26 -6.84 35.69
C ARG A 111 -2.56 -7.13 34.22
N THR A 112 -2.92 -6.08 33.50
CA THR A 112 -3.16 -6.14 32.05
C THR A 112 -1.83 -5.90 31.32
N GLU A 113 -1.22 -6.95 30.78
CA GLU A 113 -0.08 -6.81 29.86
C GLU A 113 -0.57 -6.68 28.43
N VAL A 114 -0.13 -5.63 27.72
CA VAL A 114 -0.38 -5.49 26.28
C VAL A 114 0.76 -6.14 25.51
N ARG A 115 0.46 -7.17 24.71
CA ARG A 115 1.44 -7.77 23.79
C ARG A 115 0.99 -7.56 22.35
N LEU A 116 1.96 -7.22 21.50
CA LEU A 116 1.77 -7.09 20.07
C LEU A 116 1.97 -8.46 19.42
N ILE A 117 0.94 -8.97 18.76
CA ILE A 117 1.01 -10.24 18.02
C ILE A 117 0.82 -9.94 16.54
N GLY A 118 1.74 -10.46 15.72
CA GLY A 118 1.63 -10.41 14.27
C GLY A 118 0.67 -11.47 13.75
N GLU A 119 -0.32 -11.06 12.97
CA GLU A 119 -1.29 -11.95 12.35
C GLU A 119 -1.34 -11.72 10.84
N ASN A 120 -1.52 -12.81 10.07
CA ASN A 120 -1.80 -12.71 8.64
C ASN A 120 -3.31 -12.73 8.46
N ILE A 121 -3.88 -11.58 8.13
CA ILE A 121 -5.32 -11.41 7.92
C ILE A 121 -5.64 -11.74 6.47
N GLU A 122 -6.80 -12.36 6.24
CA GLU A 122 -7.34 -12.57 4.89
C GLU A 122 -7.53 -11.24 4.15
N GLY A 123 -6.93 -11.14 2.97
CA GLY A 123 -6.93 -9.93 2.16
C GLY A 123 -5.72 -9.87 1.22
N LEU A 124 -5.91 -9.26 0.06
CA LEU A 124 -4.84 -9.08 -0.92
C LEU A 124 -3.80 -8.07 -0.40
N ASN A 125 -2.55 -8.50 -0.21
CA ASN A 125 -1.44 -7.56 0.01
C ASN A 125 -1.09 -6.84 -1.31
N THR A 126 -1.93 -5.87 -1.65
CA THR A 126 -1.86 -5.12 -2.91
C THR A 126 -0.57 -4.31 -3.01
N LEU A 127 -0.12 -3.74 -1.90
CA LEU A 127 1.08 -2.90 -1.86
C LEU A 127 2.33 -3.72 -2.20
N GLY A 128 2.51 -4.89 -1.57
CA GLY A 128 3.64 -5.77 -1.85
C GLY A 128 3.65 -6.30 -3.29
N LEU A 129 2.49 -6.66 -3.83
CA LEU A 129 2.36 -7.13 -5.22
C LEU A 129 2.69 -6.04 -6.24
N ILE A 130 2.27 -4.79 -6.00
CA ILE A 130 2.62 -3.64 -6.87
C ILE A 130 4.13 -3.45 -6.89
N ILE A 131 4.78 -3.44 -5.73
CA ILE A 131 6.21 -3.16 -5.60
C ILE A 131 7.03 -4.28 -6.21
N LEU A 132 6.70 -5.53 -5.91
CA LEU A 132 7.36 -6.69 -6.52
C LEU A 132 7.16 -6.72 -8.04
N SER A 133 5.94 -6.43 -8.53
CA SER A 133 5.67 -6.35 -9.97
C SER A 133 6.48 -5.23 -10.64
N GLY A 134 6.67 -4.09 -9.96
CA GLY A 134 7.51 -3.00 -10.46
C GLY A 134 8.99 -3.41 -10.57
N ILE A 135 9.54 -4.01 -9.52
CA ILE A 135 10.93 -4.50 -9.50
C ILE A 135 11.13 -5.58 -10.58
N CYS A 136 10.22 -6.54 -10.66
CA CYS A 136 10.23 -7.59 -11.69
C CYS A 136 10.16 -6.98 -13.10
N GLY A 137 9.29 -5.99 -13.33
CA GLY A 137 9.19 -5.30 -14.62
C GLY A 137 10.49 -4.58 -15.00
N VAL A 138 11.15 -3.90 -14.06
CA VAL A 138 12.45 -3.26 -14.28
C VAL A 138 13.54 -4.31 -14.53
N ALA A 139 13.54 -5.42 -13.80
CA ALA A 139 14.49 -6.52 -13.97
C ALA A 139 14.31 -7.25 -15.31
N LEU A 140 13.09 -7.44 -15.79
CA LEU A 140 12.82 -7.97 -17.12
C LEU A 140 13.30 -6.99 -18.20
N ARG A 141 13.10 -5.68 -18.00
CA ARG A 141 13.58 -4.67 -18.93
C ARG A 141 15.11 -4.65 -19.04
N SER A 142 15.84 -4.90 -17.95
CA SER A 142 17.31 -4.88 -17.97
C SER A 142 17.93 -6.04 -18.75
N GLN A 143 17.23 -7.15 -18.90
CA GLN A 143 17.70 -8.34 -19.64
C GLN A 143 17.56 -8.22 -21.17
N GLY A 144 17.03 -7.11 -21.67
CA GLY A 144 16.99 -6.79 -23.11
C GLY A 144 16.24 -7.84 -23.93
N GLU A 145 16.94 -8.43 -24.91
CA GLU A 145 16.35 -9.35 -25.88
C GLU A 145 15.88 -10.67 -25.25
N SER A 146 16.59 -11.17 -24.23
CA SER A 146 16.26 -12.43 -23.54
C SER A 146 14.90 -12.39 -22.84
N ALA A 147 14.45 -11.21 -22.41
CA ALA A 147 13.17 -11.03 -21.71
C ALA A 147 12.01 -10.65 -22.65
N LYS A 148 12.26 -10.47 -23.96
CA LYS A 148 11.24 -10.01 -24.92
C LYS A 148 10.01 -10.93 -24.94
N LEU A 149 10.24 -12.24 -24.96
CA LEU A 149 9.16 -13.24 -24.95
C LEU A 149 8.30 -13.13 -23.67
N ALA A 150 8.93 -12.94 -22.51
CA ALA A 150 8.22 -12.79 -21.24
C ALA A 150 7.41 -11.48 -21.21
N VAL A 151 7.99 -10.37 -21.67
CA VAL A 151 7.31 -9.07 -21.75
C VAL A 151 6.10 -9.14 -22.68
N ASP A 152 6.25 -9.76 -23.85
CA ASP A 152 5.17 -9.92 -24.83
C ASP A 152 4.01 -10.77 -24.27
N LEU A 153 4.33 -11.81 -23.48
CA LEU A 153 3.33 -12.60 -22.75
C LEU A 153 2.52 -11.72 -21.77
N PHE A 154 3.19 -10.90 -20.96
CA PHE A 154 2.51 -10.00 -20.02
C PHE A 154 1.67 -8.94 -20.73
N ILE A 155 2.13 -8.40 -21.86
CA ILE A 155 1.36 -7.45 -22.67
C ILE A 155 0.09 -8.11 -23.22
N SER A 156 0.21 -9.34 -23.73
CA SER A 156 -0.93 -10.12 -24.22
C SER A 156 -1.94 -10.40 -23.09
N ALA A 157 -1.47 -10.86 -21.94
CA ALA A 157 -2.30 -11.10 -20.76
C ALA A 157 -3.04 -9.83 -20.29
N LYS A 158 -2.36 -8.68 -20.23
CA LYS A 158 -2.97 -7.39 -19.90
C LYS A 158 -4.07 -7.01 -20.89
N LYS A 159 -3.83 -7.23 -22.20
CA LYS A 159 -4.83 -6.97 -23.24
C LYS A 159 -6.08 -7.83 -23.04
N SER A 160 -5.89 -9.13 -22.78
CA SER A 160 -6.99 -10.05 -22.46
C SER A 160 -7.74 -9.62 -21.20
N LEU A 161 -7.03 -9.23 -20.13
CA LEU A 161 -7.64 -8.73 -18.90
C LEU A 161 -8.50 -7.47 -19.15
N LYS A 162 -8.03 -6.54 -19.99
CA LYS A 162 -8.82 -5.35 -20.37
C LYS A 162 -10.16 -5.75 -21.01
N HIS A 163 -10.17 -6.73 -21.91
CA HIS A 163 -11.41 -7.22 -22.51
C HIS A 163 -12.33 -7.88 -21.49
N LEU A 164 -11.77 -8.65 -20.55
CA LEU A 164 -12.52 -9.28 -19.47
C LEU A 164 -13.16 -8.23 -18.54
N VAL A 165 -12.44 -7.16 -18.20
CA VAL A 165 -12.98 -6.06 -17.38
C VAL A 165 -14.14 -5.36 -18.10
N VAL A 166 -14.00 -5.08 -19.40
CA VAL A 166 -15.09 -4.48 -20.20
C VAL A 166 -16.31 -5.40 -20.25
N LEU A 167 -16.09 -6.71 -20.36
CA LEU A 167 -17.15 -7.71 -20.31
C LEU A 167 -17.86 -7.68 -18.94
N ALA A 168 -17.08 -7.73 -17.85
CA ALA A 168 -17.63 -7.71 -16.48
C ALA A 168 -18.47 -6.46 -16.22
N ILE A 169 -18.01 -5.28 -16.66
CA ILE A 169 -18.78 -4.03 -16.55
C ILE A 169 -20.09 -4.12 -17.34
N ARG A 170 -20.06 -4.68 -18.55
CA ARG A 170 -21.26 -4.84 -19.38
C ARG A 170 -22.29 -5.81 -18.79
N TYR A 171 -21.85 -6.85 -18.09
CA TYR A 171 -22.73 -7.86 -17.49
C TYR A 171 -23.25 -7.47 -16.09
N ASN A 172 -22.66 -6.47 -15.44
CA ASN A 172 -23.06 -5.97 -14.12
C ASN A 172 -23.93 -4.70 -14.20
N ILE A 173 -24.39 -4.36 -15.40
CA ILE A 173 -25.41 -3.34 -15.73
C ILE A 173 -26.51 -4.05 -16.50
#